data_AF-A0A7Z9IXG6-F1
#
_entry.id   AF-A0A7Z9IXG6-F1
#
_cell.length_a   1.000
_cell.length_b   1.000
_cell.length_c   1.000
_cell.angle_alpha   90.00
_cell.angle_beta   90.00
_cell.angle_gamma   90.00
#
_symmetry.space_group_name_H-M   'P 1'
#
loop_
_entity.id
_entity.type
_entity.pdbx_description
1 polymer ?
#
loop_
_entity_poly.entity_id
_entity_poly.type
_entity_poly.pdbx_seq_one_letter_code
_entity_poly.pdbx_strand_id
1 'polypeptide(L)'
;MTPFDLAKDIIDKNNYESAVNHLGRAKVVLPTFSELSNPRSLDPSILKMCSDISADEPNSANLFRVHWYNNEGQNGLTEVPGHFILESDFTGVDAPIVVVLGDRFPMINAHKVLAAYACLVTRLITGQFNPAEDRAIWPSTGNYCRGGIAIS
;
A
#
# COMPACT_ATOMS: atom_id res chain seq x y z
N MET A 1 -24.00 -1.60 -11.35
CA MET A 1 -22.74 -2.28 -10.99
C MET A 1 -23.06 -3.38 -10.01
N THR A 2 -22.40 -4.51 -10.15
CA THR A 2 -22.32 -5.51 -9.08
C THR A 2 -21.40 -4.97 -7.96
N PRO A 3 -21.48 -5.51 -6.73
CA PRO A 3 -20.56 -5.15 -5.65
C PRO A 3 -19.07 -5.44 -5.96
N PHE A 4 -18.79 -6.21 -7.02
CA PHE A 4 -17.45 -6.59 -7.44
C PHE A 4 -16.87 -5.70 -8.55
N ASP A 5 -17.71 -4.85 -9.15
CA ASP A 5 -17.25 -3.95 -10.20
C ASP A 5 -16.43 -2.81 -9.57
N LEU A 6 -15.25 -2.56 -10.13
CA LEU A 6 -14.45 -1.38 -9.79
C LEU A 6 -14.94 -0.21 -10.65
N ALA A 7 -15.54 0.79 -9.98
CA ALA A 7 -15.95 2.01 -10.66
C ALA A 7 -14.74 2.78 -11.19
N LYS A 8 -14.91 3.42 -12.35
CA LYS A 8 -13.92 4.31 -12.95
C LYS A 8 -14.16 5.79 -12.63
N ASP A 9 -15.40 6.10 -12.24
CA ASP A 9 -15.89 7.42 -11.91
C ASP A 9 -16.47 7.43 -10.49
N ILE A 10 -16.72 8.61 -9.94
CA ILE A 10 -17.44 8.76 -8.68
C ILE A 10 -18.91 8.36 -8.92
N ILE A 11 -19.34 7.26 -8.30
CA ILE A 11 -20.71 6.74 -8.45
C ILE A 11 -21.65 7.20 -7.34
N ASP A 12 -21.10 7.59 -6.18
CA ASP A 12 -21.84 8.22 -5.09
C ASP A 12 -21.06 9.43 -4.56
N LYS A 13 -21.59 10.61 -4.87
CA LYS A 13 -20.96 11.88 -4.50
C LYS A 13 -21.03 12.15 -2.99
N ASN A 14 -22.10 11.74 -2.32
CA ASN A 14 -22.25 11.97 -0.88
C ASN A 14 -21.25 11.12 -0.10
N ASN A 15 -21.07 9.86 -0.49
CA ASN A 15 -20.07 8.99 0.12
C ASN A 15 -18.65 9.47 -0.18
N TYR A 16 -18.37 9.94 -1.39
CA TYR A 16 -17.09 10.55 -1.74
C TYR A 16 -16.80 11.79 -0.87
N GLU A 17 -17.76 12.70 -0.72
CA GLU A 17 -17.61 13.89 0.13
C GLU A 17 -17.44 13.50 1.61
N SER A 18 -18.13 12.45 2.08
CA SER A 18 -17.91 11.87 3.42
C SER A 18 -16.47 11.39 3.59
N ALA A 19 -15.93 10.66 2.60
CA ALA A 19 -14.55 10.17 2.61
C ALA A 19 -13.54 11.32 2.62
N VAL A 20 -13.72 12.34 1.78
CA VAL A 20 -12.87 13.55 1.76
C VAL A 20 -12.88 14.24 3.12
N ASN A 21 -14.06 14.43 3.73
CA ASN A 21 -14.18 15.04 5.05
C ASN A 21 -13.52 14.21 6.15
N HIS A 22 -13.68 12.89 6.11
CA HIS A 22 -13.09 11.96 7.08
C HIS A 22 -11.56 12.03 7.03
N LEU A 23 -10.97 11.86 5.84
CA LEU A 23 -9.52 11.92 5.65
C LEU A 23 -8.96 13.32 5.97
N GLY A 24 -9.69 14.39 5.62
CA GLY A 24 -9.33 15.76 5.94
C GLY A 24 -9.24 16.00 7.45
N ARG A 25 -10.20 15.49 8.23
CA ARG A 25 -10.15 15.55 9.71
C ARG A 25 -8.99 14.75 10.28
N ALA A 26 -8.71 13.58 9.70
CA ALA A 26 -7.59 12.72 10.08
C ALA A 26 -6.23 13.22 9.57
N LYS A 27 -6.20 14.26 8.72
CA LYS A 27 -5.00 14.78 8.04
C LYS A 27 -4.25 13.72 7.24
N VAL A 28 -5.01 12.80 6.63
CA VAL A 28 -4.46 11.71 5.82
C VAL A 28 -4.39 12.14 4.37
N VAL A 29 -3.22 11.96 3.76
CA VAL A 29 -3.02 12.10 2.31
C VAL A 29 -2.78 10.70 1.75
N LEU A 30 -3.46 10.39 0.65
CA LEU A 30 -3.38 9.10 -0.01
C LEU A 30 -2.40 9.16 -1.19
N PRO A 31 -1.48 8.20 -1.33
CA PRO A 31 -0.68 8.08 -2.55
C PRO A 31 -1.52 7.62 -3.73
N THR A 32 -1.18 8.15 -4.90
CA THR A 32 -1.65 7.62 -6.18
C THR A 32 -0.95 6.31 -6.51
N PHE A 33 -1.57 5.48 -7.35
CA PHE A 33 -0.90 4.29 -7.87
C PHE A 33 0.33 4.62 -8.72
N SER A 34 0.34 5.76 -9.42
CA SER A 34 1.53 6.21 -10.15
C SER A 34 2.70 6.47 -9.21
N GLU A 35 2.46 7.14 -8.07
CA GLU A 35 3.50 7.37 -7.07
C GLU A 35 3.98 6.07 -6.43
N LEU A 36 3.08 5.13 -6.10
CA LEU A 36 3.51 3.83 -5.56
C LEU A 36 4.29 2.99 -6.59
N SER A 37 3.97 3.12 -7.88
CA SER A 37 4.71 2.44 -8.96
C SER A 37 6.08 3.06 -9.22
N ASN A 38 6.23 4.37 -8.98
CA ASN A 38 7.46 5.12 -9.14
C ASN A 38 7.66 6.09 -7.96
N PRO A 39 8.11 5.60 -6.79
CA PRO A 39 8.22 6.43 -5.59
C PRO A 39 9.26 7.54 -5.69
N ARG A 40 10.07 7.57 -6.75
CA ARG A 40 10.96 8.71 -7.03
C ARG A 40 10.23 9.94 -7.55
N SER A 41 8.99 9.80 -8.01
CA SER A 41 8.15 10.95 -8.37
C SER A 41 7.53 11.61 -7.15
N LEU A 42 7.68 11.03 -5.95
CA LEU A 42 7.17 11.64 -4.72
C LEU A 42 7.87 12.96 -4.45
N ASP A 43 7.10 13.91 -3.94
CA ASP A 43 7.65 15.18 -3.49
C ASP A 43 8.71 14.95 -2.40
N PRO A 44 9.84 15.67 -2.42
CA PRO A 44 10.88 15.55 -1.41
C PRO A 44 10.37 15.69 0.04
N SER A 45 9.34 16.49 0.28
CA SER A 45 8.71 16.63 1.60
C SER A 45 8.01 15.35 2.07
N ILE A 46 7.41 14.58 1.16
CA ILE A 46 6.78 13.28 1.48
C ILE A 46 7.87 12.26 1.80
N LEU A 47 8.93 12.22 0.99
CA LEU A 47 10.08 11.33 1.25
C LEU A 47 10.73 11.63 2.60
N LYS A 48 10.90 12.91 2.92
CA LYS A 48 11.42 13.38 4.21
C LYS A 48 10.50 12.98 5.37
N MET A 49 9.19 13.22 5.24
CA MET A 49 8.20 12.80 6.23
C MET A 49 8.27 11.30 6.49
N CYS A 50 8.41 10.50 5.43
CA CYS A 50 8.53 9.04 5.52
C CYS A 50 9.82 8.58 6.20
N SER A 51 10.95 9.28 6.00
CA SER A 51 12.23 8.93 6.63
C SER A 51 12.31 9.29 8.10
N ASP A 52 11.50 10.25 8.54
CA ASP A 52 11.50 10.76 9.92
C ASP A 52 10.61 9.93 10.86
N ILE A 53 9.87 8.94 10.33
CA ILE A 53 9.01 8.03 11.10
C ILE A 53 9.44 6.56 10.95
N SER A 54 9.05 5.72 11.91
CA SER A 54 9.30 4.28 11.79
C SER A 54 8.37 3.64 10.74
N ALA A 55 8.91 2.68 9.99
CA ALA A 55 8.15 1.86 9.03
C ALA A 55 7.02 1.06 9.68
N ASP A 56 7.20 0.69 10.94
CA ASP A 56 6.24 -0.12 11.69
C ASP A 56 5.25 0.74 12.51
N GLU A 57 5.38 2.06 12.48
CA GLU A 57 4.46 2.97 13.16
C GLU A 57 3.11 3.04 12.44
N PRO A 58 1.97 3.03 13.16
CA PRO A 58 0.64 3.22 12.58
C PRO A 58 0.41 4.69 12.21
N ASN A 59 1.17 5.18 11.22
CA ASN A 59 1.18 6.55 10.75
C ASN A 59 0.84 6.59 9.25
N SER A 60 -0.06 7.49 8.85
CA SER A 60 -0.52 7.57 7.45
C SER A 60 0.58 7.90 6.44
N ALA A 61 1.70 8.49 6.86
CA ALA A 61 2.86 8.67 6.00
C ALA A 61 3.39 7.33 5.45
N ASN A 62 3.24 6.23 6.19
CA ASN A 62 3.63 4.91 5.73
C ASN A 62 2.80 4.41 4.54
N LEU A 63 1.65 5.02 4.21
CA LEU A 63 0.90 4.69 2.98
C LEU A 63 1.75 4.91 1.73
N PHE A 64 2.57 5.97 1.70
CA PHE A 64 3.48 6.26 0.58
C PHE A 64 4.59 5.23 0.40
N ARG A 65 4.79 4.36 1.39
CA ARG A 65 5.81 3.31 1.39
C ARG A 65 5.27 1.94 1.04
N VAL A 66 3.99 1.86 0.64
CA VAL A 66 3.34 0.61 0.24
C VAL A 66 3.76 0.21 -1.18
N HIS A 67 5.06 -0.02 -1.39
CA HIS A 67 5.68 -0.33 -2.67
C HIS A 67 6.95 -1.18 -2.54
N TRP A 68 7.47 -1.69 -3.66
CA TRP A 68 8.63 -2.60 -3.69
C TRP A 68 10.01 -1.95 -3.51
N TYR A 69 10.10 -0.62 -3.65
CA TYR A 69 11.38 0.11 -3.67
C TYR A 69 11.86 0.58 -2.28
N ASN A 70 11.33 0.03 -1.19
CA ASN A 70 11.88 0.30 0.14
C ASN A 70 13.29 -0.33 0.25
N ASN A 71 14.25 0.44 0.76
CA ASN A 71 15.59 -0.07 1.05
C ASN A 71 15.56 -1.08 2.21
N GLU A 72 16.68 -1.77 2.43
CA GLU A 72 16.81 -2.77 3.50
C GLU A 72 16.57 -2.17 4.90
N GLY A 73 17.05 -0.95 5.14
CA GLY A 73 16.84 -0.23 6.39
C GLY A 73 15.43 0.35 6.58
N GLN A 74 14.53 0.16 5.60
CA GLN A 74 13.16 0.68 5.62
C GLN A 74 13.08 2.17 6.01
N ASN A 75 14.01 2.99 5.52
CA ASN A 75 14.09 4.43 5.79
C ASN A 75 14.44 5.26 4.55
N GLY A 76 14.45 4.63 3.38
CA GLY A 76 14.76 5.25 2.12
C GLY A 76 14.42 4.34 0.94
N LEU A 77 14.82 4.76 -0.25
CA LEU A 77 14.55 4.05 -1.50
C LEU A 77 15.76 3.22 -1.96
N THR A 78 15.48 2.17 -2.72
CA THR A 78 16.46 1.42 -3.50
C THR A 78 16.14 1.52 -4.99
N GLU A 79 17.15 1.44 -5.84
CA GLU A 79 16.99 1.51 -7.29
C GLU A 79 16.24 0.29 -7.84
N VAL A 80 16.59 -0.88 -7.31
CA VAL A 80 16.01 -2.19 -7.65
C VAL A 80 15.38 -2.77 -6.39
N PRO A 81 14.16 -3.34 -6.47
CA PRO A 81 13.56 -4.04 -5.34
C PRO A 81 14.52 -5.04 -4.71
N GLY A 82 14.46 -5.18 -3.38
CA GLY A 82 15.24 -6.21 -2.69
C GLY A 82 14.97 -7.57 -3.29
N HIS A 83 16.01 -8.33 -3.62
CA HIS A 83 15.88 -9.65 -4.21
C HIS A 83 17.09 -10.52 -3.91
N PHE A 84 16.90 -11.83 -4.03
CA PHE A 84 17.97 -12.82 -4.14
C PHE A 84 17.93 -13.46 -5.53
N ILE A 85 19.09 -13.88 -6.01
CA ILE A 85 19.21 -14.73 -7.20
C ILE A 85 19.62 -16.11 -6.71
N LEU A 86 18.80 -17.11 -7.02
CA LEU A 86 19.08 -18.51 -6.75
C LEU A 86 19.63 -19.14 -8.02
N GLU A 87 20.91 -19.49 -7.99
CA GLU A 87 21.62 -20.05 -9.14
C GLU A 87 21.35 -21.55 -9.34
N SER A 88 21.74 -22.07 -10.50
CA SER A 88 21.56 -23.48 -10.87
C SER A 88 22.24 -24.44 -9.88
N ASP A 89 23.40 -24.07 -9.33
CA ASP A 89 24.14 -24.91 -8.38
C ASP A 89 23.39 -25.13 -7.06
N PHE A 90 22.47 -24.22 -6.71
CA PHE A 90 21.62 -24.34 -5.53
C PHE A 90 20.26 -25.00 -5.85
N THR A 91 19.69 -24.67 -7.01
CA THR A 91 18.30 -25.03 -7.35
C THR A 91 18.18 -26.28 -8.22
N GLY A 92 19.23 -26.65 -8.95
CA GLY A 92 19.21 -27.67 -10.01
C GLY A 92 18.44 -27.26 -11.27
N VAL A 93 18.01 -26.00 -11.39
CA VAL A 93 17.30 -25.47 -12.57
C VAL A 93 18.28 -24.69 -13.43
N ASP A 94 18.29 -24.92 -14.75
CA ASP A 94 19.23 -24.29 -15.68
C ASP A 94 19.14 -22.74 -15.70
N ALA A 95 17.96 -22.19 -15.42
CA ALA A 95 17.71 -20.75 -15.40
C ALA A 95 17.82 -20.18 -13.96
N PRO A 96 18.49 -19.03 -13.77
CA PRO A 96 18.49 -18.33 -12.47
C PRO A 96 17.07 -17.95 -12.02
N ILE A 97 16.76 -18.19 -10.75
CA ILE A 97 15.45 -17.85 -10.15
C ILE A 97 15.61 -16.60 -9.30
N VAL A 98 14.90 -15.53 -9.66
CA VAL A 98 14.89 -14.28 -8.88
C VAL A 98 13.76 -14.32 -7.85
N VAL A 99 14.11 -14.13 -6.57
CA VAL A 99 13.16 -14.05 -5.47
C VAL A 99 13.08 -12.61 -4.99
N VAL A 100 11.94 -11.95 -5.19
CA VAL A 100 11.71 -10.58 -4.74
C VAL A 100 11.28 -10.57 -3.26
N LEU A 101 11.88 -9.67 -2.48
CA LEU A 101 11.68 -9.55 -1.04
C LEU A 101 10.46 -8.69 -0.70
N GLY A 102 9.39 -9.36 -0.26
CA GLY A 102 8.14 -8.73 0.13
C GLY A 102 8.06 -8.33 1.60
N ASP A 103 9.13 -8.44 2.36
CA ASP A 103 9.21 -8.15 3.81
C ASP A 103 9.46 -6.67 4.10
N ARG A 104 9.87 -5.87 3.11
CA ARG A 104 10.19 -4.44 3.27
C ARG A 104 8.98 -3.50 3.23
N PHE A 105 7.77 -4.05 3.30
CA PHE A 105 6.54 -3.27 3.32
C PHE A 105 6.21 -2.82 4.75
N PRO A 106 5.72 -1.59 4.94
CA PRO A 106 5.54 -1.00 6.26
C PRO A 106 4.47 -1.72 7.10
N MET A 107 4.54 -1.52 8.42
CA MET A 107 3.59 -1.95 9.46
C MET A 107 3.44 -3.45 9.67
N ILE A 108 3.54 -4.26 8.61
CA ILE A 108 3.28 -5.70 8.68
C ILE A 108 4.41 -6.57 8.15
N ASN A 109 5.45 -5.97 7.59
CA ASN A 109 6.57 -6.65 6.94
C ASN A 109 6.10 -7.68 5.89
N ALA A 110 5.12 -7.29 5.07
CA ALA A 110 4.54 -8.13 4.04
C ALA A 110 3.86 -7.34 2.91
N HIS A 111 4.17 -7.69 1.66
CA HIS A 111 3.63 -7.08 0.43
C HIS A 111 2.10 -7.12 0.30
N LYS A 112 1.40 -7.96 1.08
CA LYS A 112 -0.07 -8.02 1.05
C LYS A 112 -0.74 -6.73 1.53
N VAL A 113 -0.03 -5.83 2.21
CA VAL A 113 -0.54 -4.50 2.56
C VAL A 113 -0.87 -3.65 1.32
N LEU A 114 -0.13 -3.80 0.22
CA LEU A 114 -0.46 -3.13 -1.06
C LEU A 114 -1.77 -3.65 -1.66
N ALA A 115 -2.01 -4.96 -1.58
CA ALA A 115 -3.27 -5.52 -2.03
C ALA A 115 -4.44 -5.01 -1.19
N ALA A 116 -4.27 -4.90 0.14
CA ALA A 116 -5.28 -4.33 1.03
C ALA A 116 -5.56 -2.85 0.69
N TYR A 117 -4.49 -2.05 0.50
CA TYR A 117 -4.59 -0.66 0.07
C TYR A 117 -5.36 -0.51 -1.24
N ALA A 118 -4.96 -1.24 -2.28
CA ALA A 118 -5.61 -1.18 -3.59
C ALA A 118 -7.11 -1.54 -3.54
N CYS A 119 -7.48 -2.54 -2.72
CA CYS A 119 -8.87 -2.94 -2.54
C CYS A 119 -9.72 -1.87 -1.85
N LEU A 120 -9.19 -1.17 -0.84
CA LEU A 120 -9.94 -0.15 -0.11
C LEU A 120 -9.97 1.18 -0.87
N VAL A 121 -8.81 1.67 -1.31
CA VAL A 121 -8.68 3.01 -1.89
C VAL A 121 -9.55 3.20 -3.12
N THR A 122 -9.66 2.18 -3.97
CA THR A 122 -10.49 2.21 -5.19
C THR A 122 -11.97 2.39 -4.87
N ARG A 123 -12.45 1.82 -3.77
CA ARG A 123 -13.84 1.99 -3.32
C ARG A 123 -14.06 3.32 -2.61
N LEU A 124 -13.06 3.75 -1.83
CA LEU A 124 -13.09 5.01 -1.11
C LEU A 124 -13.19 6.21 -2.08
N ILE A 125 -12.32 6.25 -3.10
CA ILE A 125 -12.25 7.40 -4.04
C ILE A 125 -13.39 7.45 -5.06
N THR A 126 -14.17 6.37 -5.19
CA THR A 126 -15.32 6.31 -6.11
C THR A 126 -16.66 6.49 -5.39
N GLY A 127 -16.65 6.62 -4.06
CA GLY A 127 -17.86 6.68 -3.24
C GLY A 127 -18.54 5.33 -2.98
N GLN A 128 -17.89 4.22 -3.36
CA GLN A 128 -18.38 2.86 -3.07
C GLN A 128 -18.20 2.44 -1.61
N PHE A 129 -17.41 3.19 -0.83
CA PHE A 129 -17.18 2.95 0.60
C PHE A 129 -17.24 4.26 1.37
N ASN A 130 -18.08 4.32 2.39
CA ASN A 130 -18.24 5.47 3.28
C ASN A 130 -17.56 5.18 4.63
N PRO A 131 -16.42 5.81 4.96
CA PRO A 131 -15.68 5.51 6.18
C PRO A 131 -16.39 5.92 7.48
N ALA A 132 -17.47 6.72 7.41
CA ALA A 132 -18.27 7.03 8.59
C ALA A 132 -19.24 5.89 8.97
N GLU A 133 -19.78 5.20 7.97
CA GLU A 133 -20.88 4.25 8.14
C GLU A 133 -20.43 2.79 7.93
N ASP A 134 -19.51 2.56 6.99
CA ASP A 134 -19.06 1.24 6.61
C ASP A 134 -17.89 0.74 7.47
N ARG A 135 -17.71 -0.58 7.49
CA ARG A 135 -16.56 -1.24 8.13
C ARG A 135 -15.96 -2.22 7.15
N ALA A 136 -14.66 -2.10 6.92
CA ALA A 136 -13.92 -3.05 6.08
C ALA A 136 -13.72 -4.37 6.84
N ILE A 137 -13.97 -5.50 6.16
CA ILE A 137 -13.77 -6.85 6.71
C ILE A 137 -12.73 -7.56 5.84
N TRP A 138 -11.70 -8.13 6.47
CA TRP A 138 -10.53 -8.68 5.78
C TRP A 138 -10.32 -10.17 6.06
N PRO A 139 -11.17 -11.08 5.52
CA PRO A 139 -11.00 -12.51 5.74
C PRO A 139 -9.69 -13.01 5.11
N SER A 140 -8.86 -13.71 5.88
CA SER A 140 -7.50 -14.07 5.47
C SER A 140 -6.89 -15.13 6.38
N THR A 141 -5.83 -15.79 5.90
CA THR A 141 -4.91 -16.62 6.71
C THR A 141 -3.87 -15.81 7.49
N GLY A 142 -3.84 -14.48 7.38
CA GLY A 142 -2.96 -13.62 8.18
C GLY A 142 -2.60 -12.31 7.50
N ASN A 143 -1.59 -12.31 6.62
CA ASN A 143 -0.97 -11.08 6.09
C ASN A 143 -1.94 -10.13 5.36
N TYR A 144 -2.99 -10.64 4.71
CA TYR A 144 -3.99 -9.75 4.09
C TYR A 144 -4.90 -9.09 5.14
N CYS A 145 -5.27 -9.80 6.22
CA CYS A 145 -6.00 -9.23 7.35
C CYS A 145 -5.16 -8.19 8.10
N ARG A 146 -3.89 -8.52 8.40
CA ARG A 146 -2.94 -7.56 9.02
C ARG A 146 -2.79 -6.31 8.14
N GLY A 147 -2.66 -6.49 6.83
CA GLY A 147 -2.60 -5.38 5.88
C GLY A 147 -3.89 -4.57 5.86
N GLY A 148 -5.04 -5.24 5.89
CA GLY A 148 -6.34 -4.61 6.01
C GLY A 148 -6.45 -3.71 7.24
N ILE A 149 -6.09 -4.23 8.42
CA ILE A 149 -6.08 -3.46 9.68
C ILE A 149 -5.10 -2.28 9.63
N ALA A 150 -3.94 -2.45 8.99
CA ALA A 150 -2.94 -1.40 8.86
C ALA A 150 -3.37 -0.26 7.92
N ILE A 151 -4.30 -0.54 6.99
CA ILE A 151 -4.78 0.41 5.98
C ILE A 151 -6.10 1.07 6.38
N SER A 152 -6.96 0.38 7.13
CA SER A 152 -8.33 0.81 7.47
C SER A 152 -8.42 1.69 8.71
#